data_AF-A0A2S6MLU4-F1
#
_entry.id   AF-A0A2S6MLU4-F1
#
_cell.length_a   1.000
_cell.length_b   1.000
_cell.length_c   1.000
_cell.angle_alpha   90.00
_cell.angle_beta   90.00
_cell.angle_gamma   90.00
#
_symmetry.space_group_name_H-M   'P 1'
#
loop_
_entity.id
_entity.type
_entity.pdbx_description
1 polymer ?
#
loop_
_entity_poly.entity_id
_entity_poly.type
_entity_poly.pdbx_seq_one_letter_code
_entity_poly.pdbx_strand_id
1 'polypeptide(L)'
;MIPVRLEPPMARKFLLATITLAALSSLSNAPALAQGHMGSPQEQQACSRDASRFCRKDLGNDGAVQGCLQANRAKLSRSCSKVFQSHGM
;
A
#
# COMPACT_ATOMS: atom_id res chain seq x y z
N MET A 1 6.52 -1.19 21.73
CA MET A 1 5.40 -1.15 20.75
C MET A 1 5.73 -2.23 19.71
N ILE A 2 5.15 -3.42 19.62
CA ILE A 2 3.93 -4.10 20.08
C ILE A 2 4.38 -5.52 20.51
N PRO A 3 3.76 -6.16 21.51
CA PRO A 3 3.25 -7.50 21.18
C PRO A 3 2.03 -7.85 22.02
N VAL A 4 0.86 -7.95 21.41
CA VAL A 4 -0.16 -8.88 21.94
C VAL A 4 -0.83 -9.57 20.76
N ARG A 5 -0.22 -10.69 20.38
CA ARG A 5 -1.01 -11.86 20.06
C ARG A 5 -1.59 -12.37 21.38
N LEU A 6 -2.90 -12.44 21.54
CA LEU A 6 -3.54 -13.54 22.28
C LEU A 6 -5.07 -13.58 22.04
N GLU A 7 -5.47 -14.29 20.99
CA GLU A 7 -6.67 -15.16 21.08
C GLU A 7 -6.37 -16.22 22.16
N PRO A 8 -7.30 -16.65 23.03
CA PRO A 8 -8.54 -17.37 22.63
C PRO A 8 -9.65 -17.27 23.73
N PRO A 9 -10.57 -18.24 23.90
CA PRO A 9 -11.35 -19.04 22.97
C PRO A 9 -12.87 -18.79 23.14
N MET A 10 -13.59 -18.96 22.05
CA MET A 10 -15.02 -19.31 22.05
C MET A 10 -15.27 -20.52 22.96
N ALA A 11 -15.79 -20.33 24.17
CA ALA A 11 -16.40 -21.44 24.91
C ALA A 11 -17.15 -20.96 26.14
N ARG A 12 -18.46 -21.23 26.09
CA ARG A 12 -19.19 -21.79 27.23
C ARG A 12 -19.24 -20.89 28.46
N LYS A 13 -20.20 -19.98 28.45
CA LYS A 13 -21.19 -19.86 29.53
C LYS A 13 -22.18 -18.80 29.08
N PHE A 14 -23.26 -19.24 28.44
CA PHE A 14 -24.47 -19.57 29.17
C PHE A 14 -25.01 -18.35 29.92
N LEU A 15 -26.24 -18.04 29.56
CA LEU A 15 -27.27 -17.59 30.49
C LEU A 15 -26.96 -16.23 31.13
N LEU A 16 -27.52 -15.12 30.69
CA LEU A 16 -28.93 -14.86 30.44
C LEU A 16 -29.02 -13.37 30.12
N ALA A 17 -30.06 -13.01 29.37
CA ALA A 17 -30.68 -11.69 29.42
C ALA A 17 -29.84 -10.50 28.93
N THR A 18 -30.11 -10.07 27.71
CA THR A 18 -30.79 -8.78 27.50
C THR A 18 -31.23 -8.68 26.05
N ILE A 19 -32.54 -8.87 25.90
CA ILE A 19 -33.30 -8.66 24.67
C ILE A 19 -33.40 -7.15 24.46
N THR A 20 -32.72 -6.60 23.45
CA THR A 20 -33.20 -5.44 22.68
C THR A 20 -32.55 -5.44 21.31
N LEU A 21 -33.40 -5.54 20.30
CA LEU A 21 -33.10 -5.66 18.88
C LEU A 21 -32.97 -4.26 18.24
N ALA A 22 -32.03 -4.17 17.29
CA ALA A 22 -31.91 -3.20 16.19
C ALA A 22 -31.18 -1.86 16.41
N ALA A 23 -29.90 -1.89 16.00
CA ALA A 23 -29.26 -1.00 15.01
C ALA A 23 -29.28 0.52 15.24
N LEU A 24 -28.11 1.08 15.58
CA LEU A 24 -27.44 2.11 14.76
C LEU A 24 -25.93 2.00 15.02
N SER A 25 -25.27 1.34 14.08
CA SER A 25 -23.84 1.05 14.06
C SER A 25 -23.02 2.27 13.64
N SER A 26 -22.32 2.89 14.57
CA SER A 26 -21.26 3.86 14.26
C SER A 26 -19.99 3.10 13.86
N LEU A 27 -19.92 2.68 12.59
CA LEU A 27 -18.66 2.22 12.00
C LEU A 27 -17.75 3.45 11.83
N SER A 28 -16.76 3.59 12.71
CA SER A 28 -15.65 4.52 12.52
C SER A 28 -14.84 4.08 11.30
N ASN A 29 -15.16 4.64 10.13
CA ASN A 29 -14.43 4.43 8.89
C ASN A 29 -13.10 5.19 8.97
N ALA A 30 -12.07 4.59 9.55
CA ALA A 30 -10.72 5.13 9.49
C ALA A 30 -10.24 5.15 8.02
N PRO A 31 -9.78 6.29 7.47
CA PRO A 31 -9.17 6.28 6.15
C PRO A 31 -7.89 5.45 6.25
N ALA A 32 -7.83 4.35 5.50
CA ALA A 32 -6.60 3.63 5.28
C ALA A 32 -5.61 4.61 4.63
N LEU A 33 -4.60 5.05 5.39
CA LEU A 33 -3.48 5.77 4.81
C LEU A 33 -2.83 4.80 3.84
N ALA A 34 -3.08 4.98 2.55
CA ALA A 34 -2.28 4.42 1.50
C ALA A 34 -0.85 4.91 1.76
N GLN A 35 -0.05 4.09 2.43
CA GLN A 35 1.38 4.29 2.56
C GLN A 35 1.89 4.30 1.12
N GLY A 36 2.11 5.49 0.56
CA GLY A 36 2.77 5.63 -0.73
C GLY A 36 4.15 5.03 -0.57
N HIS A 37 4.30 3.77 -0.99
CA HIS A 37 5.56 3.07 -0.94
C HIS A 37 6.47 3.78 -1.93
N MET A 38 7.38 4.60 -1.42
CA MET A 38 8.50 5.09 -2.22
C MET A 38 9.24 3.85 -2.71
N GLY A 39 9.31 3.66 -4.02
CA GLY A 39 9.85 2.44 -4.62
C GLY A 39 11.20 2.05 -4.03
N SER A 40 11.35 0.76 -3.75
CA SER A 40 12.56 0.19 -3.16
C SER A 40 13.79 0.47 -4.02
N PRO A 41 15.00 0.47 -3.45
CA PRO A 41 16.24 0.69 -4.22
C PRO A 41 16.38 -0.28 -5.41
N GLN A 42 15.92 -1.52 -5.25
CA GLN A 42 15.91 -2.53 -6.30
C GLN A 42 15.01 -2.13 -7.48
N GLU A 43 13.85 -1.56 -7.17
CA GLU A 43 12.88 -1.09 -8.15
C GLU A 43 13.38 0.17 -8.87
N GLN A 44 13.96 1.12 -8.13
CA GLN A 44 14.60 2.30 -8.70
C GLN A 44 15.72 1.91 -9.66
N GLN A 45 16.54 0.92 -9.30
CA GLN A 45 17.62 0.44 -10.17
C GLN A 45 17.07 -0.21 -11.45
N ALA A 46 15.99 -0.99 -11.36
CA ALA A 46 15.33 -1.57 -12.54
C ALA A 46 14.74 -0.50 -13.48
N CYS A 47 14.35 0.64 -12.92
CA CYS A 47 13.76 1.78 -13.62
C CYS A 47 14.76 2.90 -13.94
N SER A 48 16.02 2.80 -13.53
CA SER A 48 17.04 3.85 -13.65
C SER A 48 17.24 4.36 -15.08
N ARG A 49 17.21 3.46 -16.06
CA ARG A 49 17.30 3.81 -17.50
C ARG A 49 16.09 4.59 -17.97
N ASP A 50 14.89 4.20 -17.53
CA ASP A 50 13.65 4.88 -17.91
C ASP A 50 13.55 6.24 -17.21
N ALA A 51 13.95 6.33 -15.93
CA ALA A 51 14.03 7.58 -15.20
C ALA A 51 14.99 8.56 -15.89
N SER A 52 16.15 8.08 -16.33
CA SER A 52 17.13 8.90 -17.06
C SER A 52 16.66 9.34 -18.45
N ARG A 53 15.67 8.66 -19.06
CA ARG A 53 15.13 9.01 -20.38
C ARG A 53 13.89 9.90 -20.29
N PHE A 54 12.96 9.58 -19.40
CA PHE A 54 11.65 10.22 -19.31
C PHE A 54 11.55 11.24 -18.17
N CYS A 55 12.32 11.05 -17.10
CA CYS A 55 12.19 11.78 -15.83
C CYS A 55 13.45 12.57 -15.46
N ARG A 56 14.23 13.03 -16.46
CA ARG A 56 15.51 13.74 -16.23
C ARG A 56 15.40 14.93 -15.28
N LYS A 57 14.27 15.65 -15.34
CA LYS A 57 13.97 16.81 -14.49
C LYS A 57 13.70 16.46 -13.02
N ASP A 58 13.32 15.21 -12.77
CA ASP A 58 12.93 14.71 -11.45
C ASP A 58 14.07 13.91 -10.78
N LEU A 59 15.15 13.62 -11.51
CA LEU A 59 16.33 12.90 -11.00
C LEU A 59 16.90 13.62 -9.77
N GLY A 60 17.08 12.88 -8.68
CA GLY A 60 17.51 13.40 -7.39
C GLY A 60 16.39 13.54 -6.35
N ASN A 61 15.14 13.34 -6.77
CA ASN A 61 14.00 13.18 -5.86
C ASN A 61 13.26 11.89 -6.20
N ASP A 62 13.49 10.84 -5.41
CA ASP A 62 12.92 9.52 -5.64
C ASP A 62 11.38 9.52 -5.72
N GLY A 63 10.73 10.36 -4.90
CA GLY A 63 9.27 10.52 -4.94
C GLY A 63 8.78 11.16 -6.25
N ALA A 64 9.49 12.18 -6.74
CA ALA A 64 9.18 12.82 -8.01
C ALA A 64 9.46 11.89 -9.20
N VAL A 65 10.58 11.15 -9.16
CA VAL A 65 10.90 10.11 -10.16
C VAL A 65 9.82 9.05 -10.19
N GLN A 66 9.37 8.57 -9.04
CA GLN A 66 8.30 7.56 -9.00
C GLN A 66 7.01 8.09 -9.63
N GLY A 67 6.58 9.30 -9.26
CA GLY A 67 5.40 9.92 -9.87
C GLY A 67 5.53 10.08 -11.39
N CYS A 68 6.71 10.47 -11.87
CA CYS A 68 7.00 10.56 -13.29
C CYS A 68 6.98 9.19 -14.00
N LEU A 69 7.58 8.17 -13.40
CA LEU A 69 7.56 6.79 -13.93
C LEU A 69 6.12 6.26 -13.96
N GLN A 70 5.35 6.50 -12.90
CA GLN A 70 3.93 6.13 -12.80
C GLN A 70 3.08 6.79 -13.90
N ALA A 71 3.33 8.06 -14.21
CA ALA A 71 2.68 8.75 -15.34
C ALA A 71 3.11 8.20 -16.72
N ASN A 72 4.29 7.59 -16.81
CA ASN A 72 4.86 7.07 -18.06
C ASN A 72 4.78 5.54 -18.19
N ARG A 73 4.00 4.83 -17.36
CA ARG A 73 3.98 3.34 -17.35
C ARG A 73 3.83 2.67 -18.70
N ALA A 74 3.03 3.24 -19.61
CA ALA A 74 2.84 2.72 -20.96
C ALA A 74 4.12 2.78 -21.84
N LYS A 75 5.08 3.63 -21.48
CA LYS A 75 6.33 3.88 -22.23
C LYS A 75 7.57 3.27 -21.54
N LEU A 76 7.41 2.73 -20.34
CA LEU A 76 8.51 2.13 -19.59
C LEU A 76 9.01 0.86 -20.26
N SER A 77 10.27 0.53 -19.99
CA SER A 77 10.86 -0.74 -20.41
C SER A 77 10.19 -1.92 -19.71
N ARG A 78 10.29 -3.12 -20.31
CA ARG A 78 9.72 -4.35 -19.74
C ARG A 78 10.19 -4.63 -18.30
N SER A 79 11.44 -4.30 -17.96
CA SER A 79 11.96 -4.50 -16.60
C SER A 79 11.28 -3.59 -15.59
N CYS A 80 11.12 -2.32 -15.93
CA CYS A 80 10.48 -1.35 -15.05
C CYS A 80 8.95 -1.58 -14.99
N SER A 81 8.29 -1.89 -16.10
CA SER A 81 6.87 -2.27 -16.09
C SER A 81 6.59 -3.51 -15.24
N LYS A 82 7.51 -4.48 -15.21
CA LYS A 82 7.38 -5.67 -14.35
C LYS A 82 7.40 -5.31 -12.87
N VAL A 83 8.22 -4.33 -12.47
CA VAL A 83 8.24 -3.80 -11.10
C VAL A 83 6.85 -3.25 -10.72
N PHE A 84 6.28 -2.40 -11.58
CA PHE A 84 4.94 -1.86 -11.40
C PHE A 84 3.84 -2.95 -11.36
N GLN A 85 4.01 -4.05 -12.09
CA GLN A 85 3.08 -5.19 -12.09
C GLN A 85 3.23 -6.10 -10.86
N SER A 86 4.46 -6.29 -10.37
CA SER A 86 4.76 -7.22 -9.27
C SER A 86 4.48 -6.61 -7.89
N HIS A 87 4.67 -5.31 -7.73
CA HIS A 87 4.56 -4.63 -6.44
C HIS A 87 3.45 -3.58 -6.38
N GLY A 88 2.69 -3.38 -7.47
CA GLY A 88 1.53 -2.49 -7.49
C GLY A 88 1.90 -1.01 -7.29
N MET A 89 3.16 -0.65 -7.54
CA MET A 89 3.56 0.75 -7.65
C MET A 89 2.81 1.44 -8.76
#